data_AF-A0A9D3A0Q9-F1
#
_entry.id   AF-A0A9D3A0Q9-F1
#
_cell.length_a   1.000
_cell.length_b   1.000
_cell.length_c   1.000
_cell.angle_alpha   90.00
_cell.angle_beta   90.00
_cell.angle_gamma   90.00
#
_symmetry.space_group_name_H-M   'P 1'
#
loop_
_entity.id
_entity.type
_entity.pdbx_description
1 polymer ?
#
loop_
_entity_poly.entity_id
_entity_poly.type
_entity_poly.pdbx_seq_one_letter_code
_entity_poly.pdbx_strand_id
1 'polypeptide(L)' 'SYCYRATGYEIGRTTYAQYASANYIMSLSEAQPGDVLYNGGHVGICSQAGGGEYIHAPAPGQVVCYSAWSQFYCALRW' A
#
# COMPACT_ATOMS: atom_id res chain seq x y z
N SER A 1 -4.37 7.86 -1.04
CA SER A 1 -4.04 9.18 -0.47
C SER A 1 -4.86 9.57 0.76
N TYR A 2 -6.19 9.33 0.82
CA TYR A 2 -7.04 9.79 1.94
C TYR A 2 -6.48 9.50 3.35
N CYS A 3 -6.15 8.24 3.66
CA CYS A 3 -5.65 7.87 4.98
C CYS A 3 -4.27 8.48 5.30
N TYR A 4 -3.37 8.54 4.30
CA TYR A 4 -2.05 9.15 4.45
C TYR A 4 -2.12 10.66 4.70
N ARG A 5 -3.11 11.35 4.13
CA ARG A 5 -3.30 12.77 4.41
C ARG A 5 -3.67 13.02 5.86
N ALA A 6 -4.37 12.09 6.51
CA ALA A 6 -4.69 12.19 7.94
C ALA A 6 -3.44 12.04 8.82
N THR A 7 -2.34 11.46 8.31
CA THR A 7 -1.05 11.35 9.00
C THR A 7 -0.05 12.44 8.59
N GLY A 8 -0.48 13.43 7.79
CA GLY A 8 0.36 14.55 7.35
C GLY A 8 1.13 14.30 6.05
N TYR A 9 0.93 13.15 5.40
CA TYR A 9 1.60 12.81 4.14
C TYR A 9 0.68 13.01 2.94
N GLU A 10 1.14 13.81 1.97
CA GLU A 10 0.50 13.91 0.66
C GLU A 10 1.13 12.94 -0.33
N ILE A 11 0.49 11.79 -0.50
CA ILE A 11 0.88 10.80 -1.51
C ILE A 11 0.05 11.01 -2.77
N GLY A 12 0.65 10.77 -3.95
CA GLY A 12 0.01 10.95 -5.25
C GLY A 12 -1.37 10.27 -5.37
N ARG A 13 -2.24 10.81 -6.24
CA ARG A 13 -3.61 10.28 -6.41
C ARG A 13 -3.64 8.90 -7.07
N THR A 14 -2.73 8.65 -8.02
CA THR A 14 -2.65 7.39 -8.78
C THR A 14 -1.61 6.45 -8.18
N THR A 15 -1.74 5.14 -8.42
CA THR A 15 -0.77 4.13 -7.99
C THR A 15 0.64 4.46 -8.50
N TYR A 16 0.76 4.88 -9.76
CA TYR A 16 2.02 5.33 -10.35
C TYR A 16 2.61 6.56 -9.67
N ALA A 17 1.76 7.56 -9.34
CA ALA A 17 2.23 8.75 -8.64
C ALA A 17 2.67 8.43 -7.20
N GLN A 18 2.00 7.48 -6.54
CA GLN A 18 2.42 7.00 -5.22
C GLN A 18 3.80 6.36 -5.30
N TYR A 19 3.98 5.41 -6.23
CA TYR A 19 5.27 4.76 -6.46
C TYR A 19 6.40 5.78 -6.74
N ALA A 20 6.16 6.76 -7.61
CA ALA A 20 7.14 7.78 -7.96
C ALA A 20 7.46 8.76 -6.82
N SER A 21 6.57 8.91 -5.84
CA SER A 21 6.72 9.85 -4.72
C SER A 21 7.28 9.22 -3.44
N ALA A 22 7.47 7.90 -3.41
CA ALA A 22 7.94 7.20 -2.22
C ALA A 22 9.40 7.55 -1.91
N ASN A 23 9.72 7.77 -0.64
CA ASN A 23 11.10 7.99 -0.18
C ASN A 23 11.91 6.70 -0.21
N TYR A 24 11.24 5.56 0.03
CA TYR A 24 11.84 4.23 0.02
C TYR A 24 10.96 3.24 -0.72
N ILE A 25 11.60 2.42 -1.56
CA ILE A 25 11.01 1.26 -2.21
C ILE A 25 11.78 0.04 -1.73
N MET A 26 11.09 -0.85 -1.03
CA MET A 26 11.70 -1.98 -0.30
C MET A 26 11.08 -3.30 -0.74
N SER A 27 11.76 -4.40 -0.41
CA SER A 27 11.19 -5.74 -0.58
C SER A 27 9.99 -5.94 0.35
N LEU A 28 9.09 -6.88 0.03
CA LEU A 28 7.95 -7.18 0.91
C LEU A 28 8.37 -7.66 2.30
N SER A 29 9.49 -8.38 2.41
CA SER A 29 10.04 -8.83 3.69
C SER A 29 10.40 -7.69 4.65
N GLU A 30 10.65 -6.48 4.13
CA GLU A 30 10.99 -5.28 4.91
C GLU A 30 9.75 -4.43 5.21
N ALA A 31 8.59 -4.82 4.68
CA ALA A 31 7.34 -4.10 4.90
C ALA A 31 6.98 -4.07 6.39
N GLN A 32 6.56 -2.90 6.85
CA GLN A 32 6.05 -2.68 8.20
C GLN A 32 4.57 -2.30 8.13
N PRO A 33 3.79 -2.53 9.22
CA PRO A 33 2.43 -2.04 9.29
C PRO A 33 2.37 -0.54 9.01
N GLY A 34 1.48 -0.16 8.09
CA GLY A 34 1.33 1.22 7.61
C GLY A 34 1.99 1.50 6.27
N ASP A 35 2.94 0.68 5.79
CA ASP A 35 3.50 0.84 4.43
C ASP A 35 2.44 0.60 3.34
N VAL A 36 2.66 1.19 2.16
CA VAL A 36 1.85 0.84 0.98
C VAL A 36 2.48 -0.35 0.27
N LEU A 37 1.73 -1.43 0.11
CA LEU A 37 2.10 -2.56 -0.75
C LEU A 37 1.67 -2.25 -2.20
N TYR A 38 2.53 -2.56 -3.17
CA TYR A 38 2.34 -2.15 -4.57
C TYR A 38 2.60 -3.28 -5.58
N ASN A 39 1.83 -3.29 -6.68
CA ASN A 39 1.98 -4.25 -7.77
C ASN A 39 1.92 -3.66 -9.19
N GLY A 40 1.96 -2.35 -9.36
CA GLY A 40 1.85 -1.70 -10.67
C GLY A 40 0.44 -1.22 -11.02
N GLY A 41 -0.60 -1.94 -10.60
CA GLY A 41 -2.00 -1.61 -10.91
C GLY A 41 -2.88 -1.40 -9.67
N HIS A 42 -2.44 -1.85 -8.51
CA HIS A 42 -3.18 -1.84 -7.25
C HIS A 42 -2.27 -1.51 -6.07
N VAL A 43 -2.89 -1.02 -5.00
CA VAL A 43 -2.24 -0.74 -3.72
C VAL A 43 -3.06 -1.24 -2.54
N GLY A 44 -2.37 -1.67 -1.49
CA GLY A 44 -2.94 -1.95 -0.17
C GLY A 44 -2.11 -1.31 0.92
N ILE A 45 -2.68 -1.16 2.12
CA ILE A 45 -1.94 -0.74 3.31
C ILE A 45 -1.57 -1.99 4.08
N CYS A 46 -0.28 -2.19 4.31
CA CYS A 46 0.27 -3.28 5.08
C CYS A 46 -0.31 -3.28 6.50
N SER A 47 -0.93 -4.38 6.94
CA SER A 47 -1.40 -4.55 8.33
C SER A 47 -0.45 -5.42 9.17
N GLN A 48 0.46 -6.15 8.52
CA GLN A 48 1.38 -7.08 9.17
C GLN A 48 2.80 -6.97 8.63
N ALA A 49 3.81 -6.97 9.51
CA ALA A 49 5.21 -6.99 9.11
C ALA A 49 5.53 -8.12 8.13
N GLY A 50 6.34 -7.84 7.11
CA GLY A 50 6.62 -8.76 6.00
C GLY A 50 5.55 -8.77 4.88
N GLY A 51 4.50 -7.96 5.00
CA GLY A 51 3.52 -7.73 3.92
C GLY A 51 2.55 -8.90 3.69
N GLY A 52 2.41 -9.80 4.66
CA GLY A 52 1.55 -10.98 4.57
C GLY A 52 0.05 -10.67 4.65
N GLU A 53 -0.32 -9.53 5.24
CA GLU A 53 -1.70 -9.09 5.39
C GLU A 53 -1.81 -7.59 5.11
N TYR A 54 -2.93 -7.18 4.51
CA TYR A 54 -3.17 -5.80 4.11
C TYR A 54 -4.66 -5.44 4.07
N ILE A 55 -4.91 -4.14 4.18
CA ILE A 55 -6.22 -3.50 3.97
C ILE A 55 -6.24 -2.91 2.56
N HIS A 56 -7.28 -3.20 1.76
CA HIS A 56 -7.41 -2.63 0.42
C HIS A 56 -8.87 -2.36 0.01
N ALA A 57 -9.05 -1.67 -1.12
CA ALA A 57 -10.34 -1.51 -1.80
C ALA A 57 -10.33 -2.40 -3.07
N PRO A 58 -10.90 -3.62 -3.04
CA PRO A 58 -10.60 -4.63 -4.05
C PRO A 58 -11.17 -4.32 -5.44
N ALA A 59 -12.43 -3.91 -5.53
CA ALA A 59 -13.10 -3.62 -6.79
C ALA A 59 -14.31 -2.69 -6.61
N PRO A 60 -14.80 -2.07 -7.69
CA PRO A 60 -16.05 -1.30 -7.66
C PRO A 60 -17.21 -2.13 -7.10
N GLY A 61 -17.99 -1.53 -6.20
CA GLY A 61 -19.11 -2.20 -5.54
C GLY A 61 -18.73 -3.07 -4.34
N GLN A 62 -17.43 -3.25 -4.05
CA GLN A 62 -16.95 -3.90 -2.84
C GLN A 62 -16.53 -2.87 -1.78
N VAL A 63 -16.53 -3.31 -0.53
CA VAL A 63 -16.11 -2.50 0.61
C VAL A 63 -14.64 -2.75 0.94
N VAL A 64 -14.02 -1.79 1.62
CA VAL A 64 -12.66 -1.94 2.14
C VAL A 64 -12.59 -3.14 3.09
N CYS A 65 -11.61 -4.02 2.88
CA CYS A 65 -11.47 -5.26 3.64
C CYS A 65 -9.99 -5.64 3.83
N TYR A 66 -9.78 -6.62 4.73
CA TYR A 66 -8.50 -7.29 4.90
C TYR A 66 -8.33 -8.43 3.91
N SER A 67 -7.10 -8.69 3.47
CA SER A 67 -6.72 -9.80 2.61
C SER A 67 -5.27 -10.21 2.87
N ALA A 68 -4.93 -11.46 2.53
CA ALA A 68 -3.61 -12.05 2.81
C ALA A 68 -3.05 -12.88 1.64
N TRP A 69 -3.63 -12.76 0.44
CA TRP A 69 -3.14 -13.47 -0.74
C TRP A 69 -2.02 -12.67 -1.42
N SER A 70 -1.07 -13.39 -2.04
CA SER A 70 0.09 -12.79 -2.70
C SER A 70 -0.31 -12.05 -3.97
N GLN A 71 -0.05 -10.74 -4.01
CA GLN A 71 -0.31 -9.91 -5.19
C GLN A 71 0.63 -8.72 -5.35
N PHE A 72 1.42 -8.41 -4.32
CA PHE A 72 2.33 -7.28 -4.28
C PHE A 72 3.76 -7.76 -4.48
N TYR A 73 4.64 -6.87 -4.93
CA TYR A 73 6.06 -7.20 -5.10
C TYR A 73 7.00 -6.25 -4.36
N CYS A 74 6.51 -5.09 -3.92
CA CYS A 74 7.30 -4.16 -3.11
C CYS A 74 6.44 -3.41 -2.10
N ALA A 75 7.12 -2.80 -1.14
CA ALA A 75 6.57 -1.87 -0.16
C ALA A 75 7.10 -0.46 -0.42
N LEU A 76 6.23 0.53 -0.23
CA LEU A 76 6.50 1.96 -0.39
C LEU A 76 6.37 2.65 0.97
N ARG A 77 7.34 3.50 1.28
CA ARG A 77 7.35 4.29 2.51
C ARG A 77 7.68 5.76 2.23
N TRP A 78 7.02 6.63 2.98
CA TRP A 78 7.26 8.07 3.03
C TRP A 78 7.82 8.46 4.39
#